data_AF-A0ABC8T9K0-F1
#
_entry.id   AF-A0ABC8T9K0-F1
#
_cell.length_a   1.000
_cell.length_b   1.000
_cell.length_c   1.000
_cell.angle_alpha   90.00
_cell.angle_beta   90.00
_cell.angle_gamma   90.00
#
_symmetry.space_group_name_H-M   'P 1'
#
loop_
_entity.id
_entity.type
_entity.pdbx_description
1 polymer ?
#
loop_
_entity_poly.entity_id
_entity_poly.type
_entity_poly.pdbx_seq_one_letter_code
_entity_poly.pdbx_strand_id
1 'polypeptide(L)'
;MQLTALRNFEPVEEIGGAIEVDCTDGKVPEDFPEGVYIRIGPNPRFGGPKSAVSIFGRTNHIWVEGEGMLHALYFKKNATGDWTLAYNNRQVVSETVKSEKERNKLAFIPAVDGDALGILAAYFFNLVMLSFPLDLA
;
A
#
# COMPACT_ATOMS: atom_id res chain seq x y z
N MET A 1 -1.49 -26.01 12.21
CA MET A 1 -1.60 -25.32 10.91
C MET A 1 -2.13 -23.92 11.16
N GLN A 2 -1.24 -22.96 11.44
CA GLN A 2 -1.62 -21.62 11.89
C GLN A 2 -0.54 -20.63 11.43
N LEU A 3 -0.45 -20.36 10.13
CA LEU A 3 0.59 -19.47 9.55
C LEU A 3 0.27 -18.97 8.12
N THR A 4 -1.01 -18.79 7.78
CA THR A 4 -1.42 -18.33 6.43
C THR A 4 -1.99 -16.90 6.42
N ALA A 5 -2.71 -16.47 7.46
CA ALA A 5 -3.38 -15.16 7.45
C ALA A 5 -2.42 -13.96 7.60
N LEU A 6 -1.35 -14.11 8.40
CA LEU A 6 -0.40 -13.01 8.66
C LEU A 6 0.47 -12.67 7.44
N ARG A 7 0.78 -13.66 6.60
CA ARG A 7 1.54 -13.45 5.35
C ARG A 7 0.77 -12.59 4.34
N ASN A 8 -0.56 -12.57 4.42
CA ASN A 8 -1.39 -11.76 3.53
C ASN A 8 -1.29 -10.24 3.82
N PHE A 9 -0.66 -9.85 4.93
CA PHE A 9 -0.35 -8.45 5.26
C PHE A 9 1.12 -8.08 4.99
N GLU A 10 1.94 -9.03 4.51
CA GLU A 10 3.31 -8.71 4.12
C GLU A 10 3.29 -7.84 2.85
N PRO A 11 4.17 -6.83 2.77
CA PRO A 11 4.26 -6.00 1.59
C PRO A 11 4.77 -6.82 0.39
N VAL A 12 4.34 -6.44 -0.80
CA VAL A 12 4.75 -7.05 -2.07
C VAL A 12 5.44 -6.04 -2.99
N GLU A 13 6.30 -6.56 -3.85
CA GLU A 13 7.03 -5.81 -4.86
C GLU A 13 6.13 -5.37 -6.03
N GLU A 14 6.48 -4.28 -6.70
CA GLU A 14 5.88 -3.95 -7.99
C GLU A 14 6.33 -4.97 -9.03
N ILE A 15 5.41 -5.44 -9.88
CA ILE A 15 5.73 -6.39 -10.95
C ILE A 15 6.43 -5.69 -12.14
N GLY A 16 6.40 -4.35 -12.19
CA GLY A 16 7.09 -3.55 -13.21
C GLY A 16 6.32 -3.41 -14.53
N GLY A 17 5.35 -4.28 -14.79
CA GLY A 17 4.48 -4.24 -15.97
C GLY A 17 3.28 -5.17 -15.84
N ALA A 18 2.32 -5.03 -16.74
CA ALA A 18 1.17 -5.91 -16.77
C ALA A 18 1.60 -7.32 -17.23
N ILE A 19 1.24 -8.33 -16.44
CA ILE A 19 1.46 -9.75 -16.76
C ILE A 19 0.15 -10.41 -17.14
N GLU A 20 0.19 -11.33 -18.10
CA GLU A 20 -0.99 -12.12 -18.48
C GLU A 20 -1.36 -13.09 -17.35
N VAL A 21 -2.66 -13.30 -17.15
CA VAL A 21 -3.20 -14.18 -16.12
C VAL A 21 -4.09 -15.22 -16.76
N ASP A 22 -3.79 -16.48 -16.53
CA ASP A 22 -4.60 -17.59 -17.01
C ASP A 22 -5.80 -17.85 -16.09
N CYS A 23 -6.98 -18.04 -16.68
CA CYS A 23 -8.15 -18.55 -15.97
C CYS A 23 -8.10 -20.08 -15.99
N THR A 24 -7.50 -20.68 -14.95
CA THR A 24 -7.26 -22.13 -14.88
C THR A 24 -8.50 -22.92 -14.43
N ASP A 25 -9.47 -22.26 -13.82
CA ASP A 25 -10.71 -22.87 -13.34
C ASP A 25 -11.91 -21.98 -13.69
N GLY A 26 -12.94 -22.58 -14.28
CA GLY A 26 -14.11 -21.89 -14.83
C GLY A 26 -13.86 -21.12 -16.13
N LYS A 27 -14.82 -20.26 -16.49
CA LYS A 27 -14.76 -19.34 -17.64
C LYS A 27 -15.33 -17.99 -17.21
N VAL A 28 -14.69 -16.89 -17.62
CA VAL A 28 -15.28 -15.55 -17.46
C VAL A 28 -16.56 -15.48 -18.31
N PRO A 29 -17.72 -15.05 -17.74
CA PRO A 29 -18.98 -14.98 -18.47
C PRO A 29 -18.87 -14.17 -19.77
N GLU A 30 -19.62 -14.56 -20.80
CA GLU A 30 -19.54 -13.92 -22.12
C GLU A 30 -20.08 -12.49 -22.13
N ASP A 31 -21.04 -12.21 -21.24
CA ASP A 31 -21.68 -10.93 -20.99
C ASP A 31 -20.94 -10.08 -19.95
N PHE A 32 -19.84 -10.57 -19.37
CA PHE A 32 -19.01 -9.77 -18.48
C PHE A 32 -18.47 -8.54 -19.24
N PRO A 33 -18.47 -7.34 -18.64
CA PRO A 33 -17.99 -6.14 -19.33
C PRO A 33 -16.46 -6.14 -19.44
N GLU A 34 -15.94 -5.69 -20.58
CA GLU A 34 -14.54 -5.27 -20.66
C GLU A 34 -14.31 -4.10 -19.70
N GLY A 35 -13.14 -4.08 -19.06
CA GLY A 35 -12.85 -3.05 -18.07
C GLY A 35 -11.68 -3.39 -17.17
N VAL A 36 -11.59 -2.65 -16.07
CA VAL A 36 -10.51 -2.81 -15.09
C VAL A 36 -11.13 -2.90 -13.70
N TYR A 37 -10.86 -4.01 -13.01
CA TYR A 37 -11.09 -4.10 -11.58
C TYR A 37 -9.89 -3.52 -10.84
N ILE A 38 -10.15 -2.50 -10.01
CA ILE A 38 -9.12 -1.80 -9.24
C ILE A 38 -9.37 -2.00 -7.76
N ARG A 39 -8.32 -2.35 -7.01
CA ARG A 39 -8.32 -2.41 -5.54
C ARG A 39 -7.15 -1.60 -5.00
N ILE A 40 -7.38 -0.92 -3.87
CA ILE A 40 -6.34 -0.23 -3.11
C ILE A 40 -6.07 -1.02 -1.83
N GLY A 41 -4.82 -1.08 -1.41
CA GLY A 41 -4.44 -1.61 -0.10
C GLY A 41 -3.15 -0.99 0.42
N PRO A 42 -2.91 -1.10 1.74
CA PRO A 42 -1.63 -0.73 2.32
C PRO A 42 -0.57 -1.76 1.91
N ASN A 43 0.62 -1.25 1.64
CA ASN A 43 1.79 -2.01 1.22
C ASN A 43 3.04 -1.41 1.90
N PRO A 44 3.19 -1.62 3.24
CA PRO A 44 4.20 -1.00 4.11
C PRO A 44 5.64 -1.39 3.72
N ARG A 45 6.15 -0.89 2.60
CA ARG A 45 7.38 -1.37 1.95
C ARG A 45 8.64 -0.82 2.59
N PHE A 46 8.62 0.44 2.99
CA PHE A 46 9.79 1.02 3.64
C PHE A 46 9.89 0.55 5.10
N GLY A 47 8.86 -0.15 5.60
CA GLY A 47 8.91 -0.75 6.93
C GLY A 47 8.88 0.31 8.01
N GLY A 48 8.01 1.32 7.86
CA GLY A 48 7.75 2.36 8.84
C GLY A 48 7.67 1.79 10.27
N PRO A 49 7.99 2.58 11.30
CA PRO A 49 8.13 2.08 12.67
C PRO A 49 6.90 1.26 13.04
N LYS A 50 7.05 -0.04 13.33
CA LYS A 50 5.90 -0.90 13.72
C LYS A 50 5.26 -0.44 15.03
N SER A 51 6.01 0.35 15.79
CA SER A 51 5.56 1.09 16.96
C SER A 51 6.56 2.21 17.27
N ALA A 52 6.10 3.28 17.91
CA ALA A 52 6.96 4.29 18.50
C ALA A 52 6.69 4.40 20.01
N VAL A 53 7.72 4.63 20.81
CA VAL A 53 7.62 4.84 22.26
C VAL A 53 8.31 6.14 22.62
N SER A 54 7.63 7.00 23.38
CA SER A 54 8.14 8.30 23.80
C SER A 54 7.62 8.68 25.19
N ILE A 55 8.00 9.87 25.68
CA ILE A 55 7.43 10.45 26.90
C ILE A 55 5.91 10.72 26.79
N PHE A 56 5.37 10.78 25.57
CA PHE A 56 3.95 10.99 25.31
C PHE A 56 3.16 9.67 25.27
N GLY A 57 3.83 8.52 25.38
CA GLY A 57 3.23 7.20 25.30
C GLY A 57 3.70 6.41 24.10
N ARG A 58 3.01 5.30 23.84
CA ARG A 58 3.28 4.34 22.77
C ARG A 58 2.26 4.46 21.64
N THR A 59 2.71 4.38 20.40
CA THR A 59 1.84 4.14 19.22
C THR A 59 2.23 2.85 18.52
N ASN A 60 1.27 2.20 17.85
CA ASN A 60 1.48 0.96 17.11
C ASN A 60 0.94 1.09 15.69
N HIS A 61 1.60 0.39 14.78
CA HIS A 61 1.14 0.24 13.41
C HIS A 61 -0.02 -0.75 13.34
N ILE A 62 -1.09 -0.38 12.63
CA ILE A 62 -2.20 -1.29 12.31
C ILE A 62 -2.39 -1.48 10.80
N TRP A 63 -3.21 -2.45 10.41
CA TRP A 63 -3.36 -2.90 9.02
C TRP A 63 -3.93 -1.86 8.05
N VAL A 64 -4.45 -0.72 8.52
CA VAL A 64 -4.88 0.40 7.66
C VAL A 64 -3.77 1.41 7.38
N GLU A 65 -2.64 1.31 8.08
CA GLU A 65 -1.45 2.15 7.89
C GLU A 65 -0.48 1.50 6.90
N GLY A 66 0.43 2.31 6.34
CA GLY A 66 1.38 1.92 5.30
C GLY A 66 1.17 2.67 3.99
N GLU A 67 2.14 2.59 3.09
CA GLU A 67 2.06 3.26 1.80
C GLU A 67 1.00 2.58 0.91
N GLY A 68 0.24 3.36 0.14
CA GLY A 68 -0.80 2.80 -0.72
C GLY A 68 -0.21 2.03 -1.91
N MET A 69 -0.85 0.94 -2.30
CA MET A 69 -0.61 0.26 -3.57
C MET A 69 -1.92 0.00 -4.30
N LEU A 70 -1.91 0.28 -5.60
CA LEU A 70 -2.98 -0.07 -6.52
C LEU A 70 -2.72 -1.46 -7.09
N HIS A 71 -3.79 -2.24 -7.17
CA HIS A 71 -3.85 -3.50 -7.88
C HIS A 71 -4.89 -3.36 -8.99
N ALA A 72 -4.54 -3.74 -10.21
CA ALA A 72 -5.41 -3.66 -11.36
C ALA A 72 -5.47 -5.01 -12.07
N LEU A 73 -6.69 -5.50 -12.32
CA LEU A 73 -6.97 -6.66 -13.17
C LEU A 73 -7.75 -6.17 -14.40
N TYR A 74 -7.14 -6.31 -15.56
CA TYR A 74 -7.67 -5.89 -16.85
C TYR A 74 -8.44 -7.04 -17.50
N PHE A 75 -9.66 -6.77 -17.94
CA PHE A 75 -10.51 -7.69 -18.69
C PHE A 75 -10.69 -7.14 -20.10
N LYS A 76 -10.18 -7.86 -21.10
CA LYS A 76 -10.26 -7.44 -22.49
C LYS A 76 -10.60 -8.63 -23.38
N LYS A 77 -11.40 -8.42 -24.41
CA LYS A 77 -11.62 -9.40 -25.47
C LYS A 77 -10.56 -9.23 -26.56
N ASN A 78 -10.01 -10.35 -27.02
CA ASN A 78 -9.11 -10.35 -28.17
C ASN A 78 -9.91 -10.29 -29.49
N ALA A 79 -9.21 -10.37 -30.62
CA ALA A 79 -9.85 -10.34 -31.95
C ALA A 79 -10.78 -11.53 -32.23
N THR A 80 -10.62 -12.65 -31.53
CA THR A 80 -11.49 -13.84 -31.63
C THR A 80 -12.70 -13.76 -30.70
N GLY A 81 -12.77 -12.74 -29.84
CA GLY A 81 -13.82 -12.58 -28.84
C GLY A 81 -13.55 -13.30 -27.51
N ASP A 82 -12.39 -13.96 -27.38
CA ASP A 82 -11.97 -14.64 -26.16
C ASP A 82 -11.39 -13.66 -25.14
N TRP A 83 -11.51 -14.01 -23.85
CA TRP A 83 -11.01 -13.20 -22.76
C TRP A 83 -9.49 -13.26 -22.62
N THR A 84 -8.86 -12.10 -22.54
CA THR A 84 -7.47 -11.89 -22.15
C THR A 84 -7.47 -11.12 -20.84
N LEU A 85 -6.84 -11.70 -19.81
CA LEU A 85 -6.71 -11.10 -18.49
C LEU A 85 -5.27 -10.66 -18.27
N ALA A 86 -5.08 -9.48 -17.70
CA ALA A 86 -3.75 -9.04 -17.28
C ALA A 86 -3.80 -8.43 -15.89
N TYR A 87 -2.75 -8.63 -15.10
CA TYR A 87 -2.61 -8.08 -13.76
C TYR A 87 -1.42 -7.13 -13.68
N ASN A 88 -1.58 -6.03 -12.96
CA ASN A 88 -0.48 -5.14 -12.60
C ASN A 88 -0.68 -4.58 -11.19
N ASN A 89 0.42 -4.20 -10.54
CA ASN A 89 0.40 -3.46 -9.29
C ASN A 89 1.40 -2.30 -9.31
N ARG A 90 1.03 -1.21 -8.66
CA ARG A 90 1.89 -0.02 -8.57
C ARG A 90 1.68 0.74 -7.28
N GLN A 91 2.77 1.19 -6.68
CA GLN A 91 2.77 2.04 -5.49
C GLN A 91 2.12 3.38 -5.81
N VAL A 92 1.26 3.84 -4.92
CA VAL A 92 0.73 5.19 -4.94
C VAL A 92 1.82 6.13 -4.48
N VAL A 93 2.25 7.04 -5.35
CA VAL A 93 3.30 8.00 -5.04
C VAL A 93 2.71 9.21 -4.31
N SER A 94 2.45 9.06 -3.01
CA SER A 94 2.02 10.16 -2.12
C SER A 94 3.19 11.09 -1.76
N GLU A 95 2.88 12.24 -1.18
CA GLU A 95 3.90 13.17 -0.67
C GLU A 95 4.76 12.54 0.44
N THR A 96 4.15 11.72 1.30
CA THR A 96 4.88 10.97 2.34
C THR A 96 5.89 10.00 1.73
N VAL A 97 5.50 9.26 0.70
CA VAL A 97 6.38 8.33 -0.04
C VAL A 97 7.53 9.07 -0.72
N LYS A 98 7.27 10.23 -1.32
CA LYS A 98 8.33 11.05 -1.94
C LYS A 98 9.34 11.53 -0.90
N SER A 99 8.85 12.11 0.21
CA SER A 99 9.69 12.60 1.31
C SER A 99 10.56 11.51 1.92
N GLU A 100 10.03 10.30 2.15
CA GLU A 100 10.80 9.18 2.71
C GLU A 100 11.85 8.65 1.73
N LYS A 101 11.54 8.60 0.42
CA LYS A 101 12.49 8.21 -0.62
C LYS A 101 13.63 9.23 -0.75
N GLU A 102 13.33 10.53 -0.74
CA GLU A 102 14.31 11.61 -0.81
C GLU A 102 15.25 11.60 0.41
N ARG A 103 14.69 11.40 1.60
CA ARG A 103 15.45 11.36 2.86
C ARG A 103 16.16 10.03 3.11
N ASN A 104 15.84 9.00 2.32
CA ASN A 104 16.23 7.60 2.54
C ASN A 104 16.04 7.17 4.01
N LYS A 105 14.91 7.59 4.61
CA LYS A 105 14.64 7.41 6.04
C LYS A 105 13.13 7.32 6.30
N LEU A 106 12.77 6.38 7.18
CA LEU A 106 11.43 6.26 7.74
C LEU A 106 11.14 7.44 8.64
N ALA A 107 10.20 8.27 8.21
CA ALA A 107 9.97 9.58 8.80
C ALA A 107 8.63 9.66 9.52
N PHE A 108 7.63 8.90 9.07
CA PHE A 108 6.27 9.01 9.59
C PHE A 108 5.99 7.98 10.68
N ILE A 109 5.38 8.45 11.76
CA ILE A 109 5.08 7.68 12.98
C ILE A 109 3.66 7.10 12.86
N PRO A 110 3.40 5.85 13.26
CA PRO A 110 2.04 5.34 13.36
C PRO A 110 1.20 6.21 14.30
N ALA A 111 0.01 6.56 13.86
CA ALA A 111 -0.83 7.54 14.56
C ALA A 111 -2.27 7.05 14.75
N VAL A 112 -2.61 5.83 14.34
CA VAL A 112 -3.99 5.33 14.45
C VAL A 112 -4.25 4.56 15.76
N ASP A 113 -3.28 3.79 16.26
CA ASP A 113 -3.42 2.98 17.47
C ASP A 113 -2.34 3.31 18.52
N GLY A 114 -2.70 3.24 19.81
CA GLY A 114 -1.82 3.53 20.93
C GLY A 114 -2.42 4.41 22.04
N ASP A 115 -1.55 4.92 22.89
CA ASP A 115 -1.90 5.85 23.97
C ASP A 115 -2.39 7.19 23.38
N ALA A 116 -3.42 7.78 23.98
CA ALA A 116 -4.07 8.98 23.44
C ALA A 116 -3.11 10.17 23.22
N LEU A 117 -2.21 10.43 24.19
CA LEU A 117 -1.19 11.48 24.05
C LEU A 117 -0.12 11.13 23.01
N GLY A 118 0.18 9.83 22.84
CA GLY A 118 1.12 9.34 21.84
C GLY A 118 0.57 9.52 20.44
N ILE A 119 -0.71 9.19 20.22
CA ILE A 119 -1.44 9.41 18.97
C ILE A 119 -1.45 10.90 18.61
N LEU A 120 -1.83 11.78 19.55
CA LEU A 120 -1.88 13.22 19.31
C LEU A 120 -0.49 13.78 18.94
N ALA A 121 0.55 13.35 19.66
CA ALA A 121 1.92 13.73 19.36
C ALA A 121 2.36 13.21 17.98
N ALA A 122 2.03 11.96 17.63
CA ALA A 122 2.36 11.38 16.32
C ALA A 122 1.73 12.18 15.17
N TYR A 123 0.45 12.56 15.28
CA TYR A 123 -0.18 13.45 14.29
C TYR A 123 0.53 14.80 14.18
N PHE A 124 0.86 15.43 15.30
CA PHE A 124 1.59 16.71 15.31
C PHE A 124 2.95 16.59 14.60
N PHE A 125 3.76 15.59 14.97
CA PHE A 125 5.08 15.40 14.35
C PHE A 125 4.99 15.02 12.87
N ASN A 126 4.04 14.16 12.48
CA ASN A 126 3.81 13.82 11.07
C ASN A 126 3.41 15.05 10.24
N LEU A 127 2.58 15.94 10.80
CA LEU A 127 2.22 17.21 10.14
C LEU A 127 3.43 18.11 9.95
N VAL A 128 4.31 18.22 10.96
CA VAL A 128 5.56 19.00 10.85
C VAL A 128 6.47 18.40 9.78
N MET A 129 6.64 17.08 9.76
CA MET A 129 7.47 16.38 8.77
C MET A 129 6.96 16.52 7.33
N LEU A 130 5.65 16.64 7.16
CA LEU A 130 5.02 16.89 5.86
C LEU A 130 5.09 18.36 5.43
N SER A 131 4.83 19.29 6.36
CA SER A 131 4.72 20.73 6.08
C SER A 131 6.07 21.42 5.88
N PHE A 132 7.13 20.86 6.46
CA PHE A 132 8.48 21.37 6.35
C PHE A 132 9.36 20.30 5.68
N PRO A 133 9.45 20.25 4.34
CA PRO A 133 10.60 19.61 3.70
C PRO A 133 11.82 20.32 4.28
N LEU A 134 12.59 19.60 5.10
CA LEU A 134 13.78 20.15 5.75
C LEU A 134 14.86 20.21 4.67
N ASP A 135 14.74 21.18 3.77
CA ASP A 135 15.82 21.77 2.98
C ASP A 135 16.57 22.80 3.85
N LEU A 136 16.88 22.41 5.08
CA LEU A 136 17.84 23.12 5.92
C LEU A 136 19.02 22.18 6.12
N ALA A 137 19.85 22.17 5.07
CA ALA A 137 21.27 21.86 5.15
C ALA A 137 22.00 22.96 5.92
#